data_AF-A0A838TNY5-F1
#
_entry.id   AF-A0A838TNY5-F1
#
_cell.length_a   1.000
_cell.length_b   1.000
_cell.length_c   1.000
_cell.angle_alpha   90.00
_cell.angle_beta   90.00
_cell.angle_gamma   90.00
#
_symmetry.space_group_name_H-M   'P 1'
#
loop_
_entity.id
_entity.type
_entity.pdbx_description
1 polymer ?
#
loop_
_entity_poly.entity_id
_entity_poly.type
_entity_poly.pdbx_seq_one_letter_code
_entity_poly.pdbx_strand_id
1 'polypeptide(L)' 'MKKIGVLFGRERSFPEAFIERVNSKNIKGITAEAVQIDKVMQGEPCGYAVIIDRISQDVPFYRAYLKNAAVTGTAV' A
#
# COMPACT_ATOMS: atom_id res chain seq x y z
N MET A 1 14.50 -3.71 -0.40
CA MET A 1 13.83 -3.15 0.79
C MET A 1 12.34 -3.48 0.67
N LYS A 2 11.71 -4.08 1.68
CA LYS A 2 10.29 -4.45 1.63
C LYS A 2 9.44 -3.27 2.11
N LYS A 3 8.49 -2.85 1.28
CA LYS A 3 7.58 -1.74 1.59
C LYS A 3 6.20 -2.27 1.97
N ILE A 4 5.63 -1.71 3.03
CA ILE A 4 4.24 -1.88 3.43
C ILE A 4 3.51 -0.59 3.03
N GLY A 5 2.56 -0.71 2.11
CA GLY A 5 1.72 0.41 1.68
C GLY A 5 0.43 0.47 2.48
N VAL A 6 0.01 1.64 2.94
CA VAL A 6 -1.36 1.85 3.45
C VAL A 6 -2.12 2.66 2.42
N LEU A 7 -3.20 2.10 1.85
CA LEU A 7 -4.04 2.76 0.85
C LEU A 7 -5.30 3.30 1.51
N PHE A 8 -5.43 4.63 1.59
CA PHE A 8 -6.52 5.28 2.32
C PHE A 8 -6.90 6.63 1.71
N GLY A 9 -8.13 7.08 1.98
CA GLY A 9 -8.65 8.35 1.51
C GLY A 9 -8.44 9.51 2.48
N ARG A 10 -9.55 10.01 3.04
CA ARG A 10 -9.55 11.16 3.96
C ARG A 10 -9.25 10.80 5.43
N GLU A 11 -9.32 9.52 5.80
CA GLU A 11 -8.95 9.06 7.14
C GLU A 11 -7.45 9.23 7.36
N ARG A 12 -7.03 9.90 8.43
CA ARG A 12 -5.61 10.17 8.72
C ARG A 12 -5.13 9.55 10.04
N SER A 13 -6.01 9.48 11.04
CA SER A 13 -5.67 9.02 12.39
C SER A 13 -5.07 7.61 12.43
N PHE A 14 -5.78 6.60 11.90
CA PHE A 14 -5.29 5.23 11.90
C PHE A 14 -4.12 5.00 10.93
N PRO A 15 -4.20 5.40 9.64
CA PRO A 15 -3.12 5.14 8.69
C PRO A 15 -1.77 5.73 9.11
N GLU A 16 -1.76 6.97 9.60
CA GLU A 16 -0.52 7.64 10.02
C GLU A 16 0.05 7.00 11.28
N ALA A 17 -0.80 6.71 12.28
CA ALA A 17 -0.37 6.02 13.49
C ALA A 17 0.18 4.60 13.19
N PHE A 18 -0.42 3.88 12.24
CA PHE A 18 0.08 2.58 11.81
C PHE A 18 1.47 2.70 11.15
N ILE A 19 1.63 3.65 10.22
CA ILE A 19 2.90 3.90 9.53
C ILE A 19 4.00 4.24 10.54
N GLU A 20 3.72 5.18 11.44
CA GLU A 20 4.65 5.59 12.50
C GLU A 20 4.99 4.41 13.41
N ARG A 21 3.99 3.60 13.81
CA ARG A 21 4.22 2.44 14.66
C ARG A 21 5.07 1.37 13.98
N VAL A 22 4.92 1.12 12.69
CA VAL A 22 5.79 0.18 11.97
C VAL A 22 7.20 0.73 11.86
N ASN A 23 7.36 1.99 11.45
CA ASN A 23 8.68 2.58 11.24
C ASN A 23 9.46 2.76 12.55
N SER A 24 8.79 3.08 13.67
CA SER A 24 9.42 3.18 14.99
C SER A 24 10.02 1.86 15.50
N LYS A 25 9.59 0.71 14.97
CA LYS A 25 10.22 -0.58 15.29
C LYS A 25 11.62 -0.73 14.68
N ASN A 26 12.00 0.14 13.73
CA ASN A 26 13.33 0.17 13.12
C ASN A 26 13.82 -1.21 12.61
N ILE A 27 12.92 -2.01 12.05
CA ILE A 27 13.26 -3.34 11.53
C ILE A 27 14.03 -3.18 10.22
N LYS A 28 15.25 -3.72 10.19
CA LYS A 28 16.14 -3.60 9.03
C LYS A 28 15.46 -4.09 7.74
N GLY A 29 15.41 -3.22 6.74
CA GLY A 29 14.90 -3.55 5.41
C GLY A 29 13.37 -3.55 5.29
N ILE A 30 12.63 -3.08 6.31
CA ILE A 30 11.17 -2.88 6.28
C ILE A 30 10.84 -1.41 6.49
N THR A 31 9.96 -0.88 5.65
CA THR A 31 9.41 0.48 5.80
C THR A 31 7.91 0.47 5.53
N ALA A 32 7.16 1.32 6.22
CA ALA A 32 5.75 1.61 5.93
C ALA A 32 5.58 3.03 5.39
N GLU A 33 4.68 3.20 4.42
CA GLU A 33 4.34 4.50 3.83
C GLU A 33 2.90 4.49 3.30
N ALA A 34 2.34 5.67 3.03
CA ALA A 34 1.11 5.77 2.26
C ALA A 34 1.37 5.30 0.83
N VAL A 35 0.45 4.49 0.26
CA VAL A 35 0.59 4.00 -1.11
C VAL A 35 0.71 5.18 -2.08
N GLN A 36 1.82 5.21 -2.82
CA GLN A 36 2.04 6.16 -3.90
C GLN A 36 1.74 5.50 -5.24
N ILE A 37 0.90 6.12 -6.05
CA ILE A 37 0.53 5.64 -7.39
C ILE A 37 0.85 6.76 -8.37
N ASP A 38 1.96 6.61 -9.10
CA ASP A 38 2.34 7.53 -10.18
C ASP A 38 1.70 7.08 -11.51
N LYS A 39 2.05 5.87 -11.95
CA LYS A 39 1.46 5.20 -13.11
C LYS A 39 1.07 3.76 -12.79
N VAL A 40 0.01 3.29 -13.44
CA VAL A 40 -0.39 1.88 -13.38
C VAL A 40 -0.15 1.27 -14.76
N MET A 41 0.81 0.36 -14.83
CA MET A 41 1.11 -0.42 -16.03
C MET A 41 0.65 -1.85 -15.80
N GLN A 42 -0.06 -2.42 -16.77
CA GLN A 42 -0.59 -3.77 -16.66
C GLN A 42 0.55 -4.80 -16.57
N GLY A 43 0.50 -5.66 -15.56
CA GLY A 43 1.49 -6.72 -15.34
C GLY A 43 2.79 -6.23 -14.68
N GLU A 44 2.91 -4.94 -14.39
CA GLU A 44 4.08 -4.39 -13.69
C GLU A 44 3.86 -4.39 -12.18
N PRO A 45 4.85 -4.87 -11.39
CA PRO A 45 4.81 -4.80 -9.93
C PRO A 45 4.75 -3.35 -9.41
N CYS A 46 3.93 -3.11 -8.39
CA CYS A 46 3.80 -1.77 -7.79
C CYS A 46 4.92 -1.44 -6.78
N GLY A 47 5.82 -2.38 -6.49
CA GLY A 47 6.94 -2.19 -5.56
C GLY A 47 6.61 -2.38 -4.08
N TYR A 48 5.35 -2.65 -3.73
CA TYR A 48 4.93 -2.99 -2.38
C TYR A 48 4.94 -4.50 -2.15
N ALA A 49 5.42 -4.94 -0.98
CA ALA A 49 5.33 -6.33 -0.56
C ALA A 49 3.95 -6.64 0.03
N VAL A 50 3.38 -5.67 0.74
CA VAL A 50 2.03 -5.72 1.33
C VAL A 50 1.35 -4.38 1.11
N ILE A 51 0.07 -4.38 0.76
CA ILE A 51 -0.80 -3.20 0.80
C ILE A 51 -1.94 -3.47 1.78
N ILE A 52 -2.23 -2.51 2.64
CA ILE A 52 -3.41 -2.50 3.50
C ILE A 52 -4.47 -1.65 2.81
N ASP A 53 -5.52 -2.29 2.31
CA ASP A 53 -6.64 -1.61 1.67
C ASP A 53 -7.64 -1.05 2.71
N ARG A 54 -7.96 0.24 2.58
CA ARG A 54 -8.94 0.94 3.42
C ARG A 54 -9.97 1.72 2.60
N ILE A 55 -9.92 1.67 1.27
CA ILE A 55 -10.70 2.60 0.42
C ILE A 55 -11.13 2.01 -0.93
N SER A 56 -10.71 0.80 -1.31
CA SER A 56 -11.10 0.23 -2.61
C SER A 56 -12.59 -0.08 -2.74
N GLN A 57 -13.33 -0.15 -1.63
CA GLN A 57 -14.79 -0.28 -1.63
C GLN A 57 -15.46 0.96 -2.24
N ASP A 58 -14.88 2.14 -2.04
CA ASP A 58 -15.47 3.42 -2.43
C ASP A 58 -15.04 3.90 -3.83
N VAL A 59 -13.82 3.53 -4.26
CA VAL A 59 -13.24 4.03 -5.52
C VAL A 59 -12.85 2.88 -6.45
N PRO A 60 -13.55 2.68 -7.58
CA PRO A 60 -13.30 1.58 -8.52
C PRO A 60 -11.86 1.50 -9.05
N PHE A 61 -11.18 2.65 -9.22
CA PHE A 61 -9.78 2.70 -9.65
C PHE A 61 -8.86 1.92 -8.72
N TYR A 62 -9.00 2.09 -7.40
CA TYR A 62 -8.16 1.38 -6.42
C TYR A 62 -8.39 -0.13 -6.46
N ARG A 63 -9.62 -0.58 -6.71
CA ARG A 63 -9.90 -2.01 -6.87
C ARG A 63 -9.17 -2.60 -8.07
N ALA A 64 -9.12 -1.90 -9.20
CA ALA A 64 -8.36 -2.33 -10.37
C ALA A 64 -6.85 -2.33 -10.11
N TYR A 65 -6.33 -1.28 -9.45
CA TYR A 65 -4.93 -1.19 -9.04
C TYR A 65 -4.52 -2.34 -8.12
N LEU A 66 -5.31 -2.65 -7.08
CA LEU A 66 -5.03 -3.74 -6.14
C LEU A 66 -5.06 -5.11 -6.81
N LYS A 67 -5.93 -5.32 -7.82
CA LYS A 67 -5.91 -6.56 -8.62
C LYS A 67 -4.59 -6.70 -9.40
N ASN A 68 -4.08 -5.63 -10.01
CA ASN A 68 -2.78 -5.65 -10.67
C ASN A 68 -1.65 -5.94 -9.66
N ALA A 69 -1.67 -5.28 -8.49
CA ALA A 69 -0.71 -5.52 -7.42
C ALA A 69 -0.73 -6.98 -6.95
N ALA A 70 -1.91 -7.56 -6.72
CA ALA A 70 -2.09 -8.94 -6.31
C ALA A 70 -1.50 -9.94 -7.31
N VAL A 71 -1.85 -9.78 -8.59
CA VAL A 71 -1.37 -10.67 -9.67
C VAL A 71 0.14 -10.55 -9.88
N THR A 72 0.75 -9.42 -9.51
CA THR A 72 2.19 -9.16 -9.66
C THR A 72 2.99 -9.43 -8.38
N GLY A 73 2.38 -10.04 -7.37
CA GLY A 73 3.08 -10.59 -6.19
C GLY A 73 2.99 -9.75 -4.91
N THR A 74 2.20 -8.68 -4.89
CA THR A 74 1.89 -7.94 -3.65
C THR A 74 0.77 -8.64 -2.88
N ALA A 75 0.93 -8.82 -1.58
CA ALA A 75 -0.20 -9.21 -0.73
C ALA A 75 -1.11 -7.99 -0.50
N VAL A 76 -2.40 -8.11 -0.84
CA VAL A 76 -3.40 -7.03 -0.72
C VAL A 76 -4.54 -7.45 0.21
#